data_AF-A0A2V3J1Z2-F1
#
_entry.id   AF-A0A2V3J1Z2-F1
#
_cell.length_a   1.000
_cell.length_b   1.000
_cell.length_c   1.000
_cell.angle_alpha   90.00
_cell.angle_beta   90.00
_cell.angle_gamma   90.00
#
_symmetry.space_group_name_H-M   'P 1'
#
loop_
_entity.id
_entity.type
_entity.pdbx_description
1 polymer ?
#
loop_
_entity_poly.entity_id
_entity_poly.type
_entity_poly.pdbx_seq_one_letter_code
_entity_poly.pdbx_strand_id
1 'polypeptide(L)'
;MAAAHSIMTEPQSVSPRDCRVGGEAKSGIDNCHGPCDLRAIQGGYANHASPDNPSAVYSRGQRITVKYTRNNHGPGGFIRLTIVPLGSMMDKAVHERNAFHYSCWGANPQQAGPDELQTDHFGYSYVGNDGEEHPYGQGYYVANVSIPKVIPDGDYVLGWVWFGGIGSVPVLGNYPQPPQPSPMGYYADQWSCAYVRIEGGLALESTYYPAFKNDISQYNPEGCLAANDSPGICTVEPCYTPGIFQKPRNFKAGSYPSPLTPNFYASVSPSPIPSPVSGDHKSGSNNTQVVDNYDWNAYSACKCIERGENCDASTAQTAGSGCIAAVKPFEQPKSCVYKCCSICKFFSFWKTCSTDVMKAENCVRR
;
A
#
# COMPACT_ATOMS: atom_id res chain seq x y z
N MET A 1 -15.61 6.31 -10.64
CA MET A 1 -15.42 4.86 -10.77
C MET A 1 -14.40 4.45 -9.74
N ALA A 2 -14.85 3.88 -8.62
CA ALA A 2 -13.96 3.33 -7.61
C ALA A 2 -13.37 2.02 -8.16
N ALA A 3 -12.04 1.89 -8.10
CA ALA A 3 -11.38 0.60 -8.13
C ALA A 3 -12.02 -0.31 -7.09
N ALA A 4 -11.88 -1.63 -7.22
CA ALA A 4 -12.04 -2.41 -6.01
C ALA A 4 -10.98 -1.96 -4.97
N HIS A 5 -11.33 -1.81 -3.68
CA HIS A 5 -10.37 -1.51 -2.61
C HIS A 5 -10.62 -2.35 -1.37
N SER A 6 -9.56 -2.82 -0.72
CA SER A 6 -9.64 -3.64 0.47
C SER A 6 -8.41 -3.41 1.34
N ILE A 7 -8.61 -3.36 2.65
CA ILE A 7 -7.57 -3.14 3.66
C ILE A 7 -7.67 -4.19 4.75
N MET A 8 -6.54 -4.53 5.35
CA MET A 8 -6.49 -5.37 6.55
C MET A 8 -7.07 -4.62 7.74
N THR A 9 -8.12 -5.17 8.36
CA THR A 9 -8.79 -4.58 9.52
C THR A 9 -8.33 -5.17 10.84
N GLU A 10 -7.97 -6.46 10.85
CA GLU A 10 -7.48 -7.16 12.03
C GLU A 10 -6.31 -8.11 11.66
N PRO A 11 -5.14 -8.02 12.31
CA PRO A 11 -4.81 -7.03 13.34
C PRO A 11 -4.86 -5.60 12.78
N GLN A 12 -5.12 -4.62 13.65
CA GLN A 12 -5.37 -3.24 13.22
C GLN A 12 -4.16 -2.71 12.43
N SER A 13 -4.41 -2.29 11.20
CA SER A 13 -3.38 -1.69 10.36
C SER A 13 -3.06 -0.26 10.82
N VAL A 14 -1.81 0.15 10.60
CA VAL A 14 -1.30 1.47 11.05
C VAL A 14 -1.90 2.62 10.23
N SER A 15 -2.35 2.35 9.00
CA SER A 15 -3.01 3.34 8.15
C SER A 15 -4.46 2.92 7.93
N PRO A 16 -5.45 3.76 8.30
CA PRO A 16 -6.86 3.50 8.01
C PRO A 16 -7.22 3.68 6.53
N ARG A 17 -6.27 4.10 5.67
CA ARG A 17 -6.52 4.40 4.26
C ARG A 17 -5.87 3.41 3.32
N ASP A 18 -6.54 3.23 2.18
CA ASP A 18 -6.08 2.44 1.05
C ASP A 18 -4.69 2.93 0.61
N CYS A 19 -3.68 2.11 0.87
CA CYS A 19 -2.29 2.38 0.55
C CYS A 19 -1.97 1.77 -0.82
N ARG A 20 -1.98 2.62 -1.85
CA ARG A 20 -1.92 2.20 -3.26
C ARG A 20 -0.55 2.45 -3.86
N VAL A 21 0.05 1.45 -4.50
CA VAL A 21 1.35 1.59 -5.17
C VAL A 21 1.13 1.82 -6.67
N GLY A 22 1.66 2.94 -7.21
CA GLY A 22 1.64 3.22 -8.66
C GLY A 22 0.45 4.04 -9.19
N GLY A 23 -0.36 4.62 -8.29
CA GLY A 23 -1.54 5.43 -8.63
C GLY A 23 -1.30 6.94 -8.65
N GLU A 24 -2.26 7.69 -9.19
CA GLU A 24 -2.42 9.11 -8.88
C GLU A 24 -3.18 9.23 -7.56
N ALA A 25 -2.66 10.03 -6.62
CA ALA A 25 -3.39 10.38 -5.40
C ALA A 25 -4.70 11.09 -5.80
N LYS A 26 -5.82 10.41 -5.63
CA LYS A 26 -7.17 10.93 -5.84
C LYS A 26 -7.92 10.83 -4.51
N SER A 27 -8.85 11.76 -4.28
CA SER A 27 -9.62 11.91 -3.04
C SER A 27 -9.88 10.58 -2.30
N GLY A 28 -9.26 10.42 -1.11
CA GLY A 28 -9.45 9.25 -0.24
C GLY A 28 -8.47 8.10 -0.44
N ILE A 29 -7.61 8.13 -1.46
CA ILE A 29 -6.60 7.11 -1.76
C ILE A 29 -5.21 7.75 -1.58
N ASP A 30 -4.43 7.22 -0.64
CA ASP A 30 -3.06 7.67 -0.42
C ASP A 30 -2.09 6.87 -1.30
N ASN A 31 -1.15 7.57 -1.93
CA ASN A 31 -0.06 6.93 -2.67
C ASN A 31 1.00 6.45 -1.70
N CYS A 32 1.27 5.15 -1.74
CA CYS A 32 2.34 4.55 -0.96
C CYS A 32 3.64 4.48 -1.72
N HIS A 33 4.72 4.86 -1.04
CA HIS A 33 6.07 4.77 -1.59
C HIS A 33 6.61 3.33 -1.60
N GLY A 34 5.93 2.41 -0.91
CA GLY A 34 6.31 1.00 -0.78
C GLY A 34 5.27 0.18 -0.01
N PRO A 35 5.58 -1.09 0.28
CA PRO A 35 4.69 -2.05 0.96
C PRO A 35 4.08 -1.54 2.26
N CYS A 36 4.91 -1.11 3.22
CA CYS A 36 4.44 -0.65 4.52
C CYS A 36 4.89 0.78 4.77
N ASP A 37 4.33 1.71 4.01
CA ASP A 37 4.50 3.15 4.23
C ASP A 37 3.73 3.55 5.50
N LEU A 38 4.27 3.17 6.67
CA LEU A 38 3.69 3.34 8.01
C LEU A 38 3.70 4.80 8.48
N ARG A 39 3.43 5.75 7.58
CA ARG A 39 3.24 7.15 7.97
C ARG A 39 1.93 7.24 8.74
N ALA A 40 2.02 7.75 9.97
CA ALA A 40 0.86 8.31 10.63
C ALA A 40 0.30 9.41 9.73
N ILE A 41 -0.89 9.21 9.18
CA ILE A 41 -1.60 10.28 8.50
C ILE A 41 -1.75 11.42 9.50
N GLN A 42 -1.50 12.65 9.06
CA GLN A 42 -1.58 13.87 9.87
C GLN A 42 -2.90 13.86 10.67
N GLY A 43 -2.82 13.66 11.98
CA GLY A 43 -3.99 13.45 12.85
C GLY A 43 -3.92 12.27 13.84
N GLY A 44 -2.94 11.35 13.72
CA GLY A 44 -2.65 10.36 14.77
C GLY A 44 -3.57 9.12 14.79
N TYR A 45 -3.81 8.53 13.62
CA TYR A 45 -4.90 7.58 13.36
C TYR A 45 -4.65 6.09 13.67
N ALA A 46 -3.82 5.72 14.64
CA ALA A 46 -3.70 4.30 14.99
C ALA A 46 -3.48 4.08 16.48
N ASN A 47 -4.33 3.23 17.08
CA ASN A 47 -4.12 2.70 18.43
C ASN A 47 -2.77 1.97 18.56
N HIS A 48 -2.22 1.49 17.43
CA HIS A 48 -1.09 0.57 17.37
C HIS A 48 -0.04 1.00 16.33
N ALA A 49 0.51 2.20 16.52
CA ALA A 49 1.39 2.87 15.55
C ALA A 49 2.89 2.59 15.75
N SER A 50 3.29 1.66 16.63
CA SER A 50 4.71 1.42 16.90
C SER A 50 5.01 -0.02 17.37
N PRO A 51 6.28 -0.46 17.31
CA PRO A 51 6.71 -1.74 17.90
C PRO A 51 6.48 -1.85 19.41
N ASP A 52 6.55 -0.73 20.14
CA ASP A 52 6.32 -0.70 21.59
C ASP A 52 4.84 -0.87 21.96
N ASN A 53 3.95 -0.60 21.00
CA ASN A 53 2.51 -0.79 21.12
C ASN A 53 1.98 -1.51 19.88
N PRO A 54 2.31 -2.81 19.74
CA PRO A 54 1.96 -3.58 18.56
C PRO A 54 0.45 -3.84 18.54
N SER A 55 -0.09 -4.00 17.34
CA SER A 55 -1.50 -4.34 17.11
C SER A 55 -1.88 -5.72 17.60
N ALA A 56 -0.90 -6.61 17.70
CA ALA A 56 -1.07 -7.95 18.23
C ALA A 56 0.26 -8.53 18.72
N VAL A 57 0.16 -9.40 19.72
CA VAL A 57 1.23 -10.30 20.15
C VAL A 57 0.81 -11.72 19.79
N TYR A 58 1.66 -12.42 19.04
CA TYR A 58 1.41 -13.79 18.62
C TYR A 58 2.52 -14.73 19.07
N SER A 59 2.20 -16.01 19.21
CA SER A 59 3.17 -17.07 19.46
C SER A 59 3.52 -17.84 18.19
N ARG A 60 4.73 -18.40 18.11
CA ARG A 60 5.10 -19.31 17.00
C ARG A 60 4.12 -20.46 16.86
N GLY A 61 3.64 -20.69 15.65
CA GLY A 61 2.66 -21.74 15.34
C GLY A 61 1.22 -21.43 15.76
N GLN A 62 0.96 -20.29 16.39
CA GLN A 62 -0.39 -19.86 16.73
C GLN A 62 -1.25 -19.76 15.47
N ARG A 63 -2.49 -20.26 15.56
CA ARG A 63 -3.52 -20.00 14.55
C ARG A 63 -4.12 -18.63 14.82
N ILE A 64 -4.10 -17.77 13.82
CA ILE A 64 -4.66 -16.41 13.87
C ILE A 64 -5.72 -16.25 12.78
N THR A 65 -6.61 -15.30 13.00
CA THR A 65 -7.59 -14.83 12.01
C THR A 65 -7.15 -13.45 11.55
N VAL A 66 -6.96 -13.28 10.25
CA VAL A 66 -6.76 -11.97 9.64
C VAL A 66 -8.07 -11.54 9.01
N LYS A 67 -8.58 -10.36 9.38
CA LYS A 67 -9.77 -9.74 8.80
C LYS A 67 -9.39 -8.66 7.81
N TYR A 68 -10.17 -8.51 6.75
CA TYR A 68 -9.98 -7.45 5.77
C TYR A 68 -11.32 -7.04 5.16
N THR A 69 -11.42 -5.77 4.76
CA THR A 69 -12.69 -5.18 4.33
C THR A 69 -13.26 -5.88 3.10
N ARG A 70 -14.59 -6.06 3.11
CA ARG A 70 -15.36 -6.30 1.90
C ARG A 70 -15.43 -5.04 1.06
N ASN A 71 -15.81 -5.22 -0.18
CA ASN A 71 -15.91 -4.15 -1.14
C ASN A 71 -17.02 -4.45 -2.13
N ASN A 72 -17.55 -3.40 -2.78
CA ASN A 72 -18.74 -3.46 -3.63
C ASN A 72 -18.53 -4.20 -4.97
N HIS A 73 -17.40 -4.88 -5.13
CA HIS A 73 -17.11 -5.74 -6.27
C HIS A 73 -17.09 -7.19 -5.80
N GLY A 74 -17.55 -8.11 -6.65
CA GLY A 74 -17.51 -9.54 -6.32
C GLY A 74 -16.08 -10.07 -6.11
N PRO A 75 -15.94 -11.26 -5.47
CA PRO A 75 -14.65 -11.89 -5.20
C PRO A 75 -13.73 -11.98 -6.42
N GLY A 76 -12.55 -11.36 -6.33
CA GLY A 76 -11.43 -11.62 -7.24
C GLY A 76 -10.10 -11.02 -6.79
N GLY A 77 -9.02 -11.59 -7.33
CA GLY A 77 -7.65 -11.36 -6.90
C GLY A 77 -7.21 -12.31 -5.79
N PHE A 78 -6.07 -11.96 -5.21
CA PHE A 78 -5.38 -12.73 -4.19
C PHE A 78 -5.11 -11.85 -2.98
N ILE A 79 -5.01 -12.47 -1.81
CA ILE A 79 -4.31 -11.88 -0.67
C ILE A 79 -2.98 -12.59 -0.45
N ARG A 80 -1.96 -11.85 -0.02
CA ARG A 80 -0.67 -12.38 0.43
C ARG A 80 -0.31 -11.80 1.78
N LEU A 81 0.11 -12.67 2.71
CA LEU A 81 0.61 -12.29 4.02
C LEU A 81 2.13 -12.50 4.11
N THR A 82 2.77 -11.56 4.78
CA THR A 82 4.23 -11.47 4.94
C THR A 82 4.54 -11.05 6.38
N ILE A 83 5.61 -11.58 6.97
CA ILE A 83 6.18 -11.03 8.20
C ILE A 83 7.60 -10.58 7.87
N VAL A 84 7.92 -9.32 8.15
CA VAL A 84 9.23 -8.74 7.81
C VAL A 84 9.85 -8.05 9.02
N PRO A 85 11.19 -8.08 9.17
CA PRO A 85 11.87 -7.27 10.18
C PRO A 85 11.56 -5.78 10.00
N LEU A 86 11.50 -5.03 11.12
CA LEU A 86 11.18 -3.60 11.10
C LEU A 86 12.05 -2.80 10.13
N GLY A 87 13.36 -3.08 10.09
CA GLY A 87 14.32 -2.41 9.20
C GLY A 87 14.11 -2.68 7.71
N SER A 88 13.21 -3.61 7.35
CA SER A 88 12.91 -3.99 5.96
C SER A 88 11.45 -3.77 5.58
N MET A 89 10.67 -3.03 6.40
CA MET A 89 9.23 -2.82 6.18
C MET A 89 8.89 -2.14 4.84
N MET A 90 9.83 -1.41 4.23
CA MET A 90 9.64 -0.77 2.91
C MET A 90 10.20 -1.58 1.75
N ASP A 91 10.85 -2.72 2.00
CA ASP A 91 11.54 -3.49 0.98
C ASP A 91 10.61 -4.52 0.32
N LYS A 92 10.21 -4.25 -0.92
CA LYS A 92 9.35 -5.12 -1.73
C LYS A 92 9.91 -6.54 -1.88
N ALA A 93 11.22 -6.69 -2.06
CA ALA A 93 11.85 -7.98 -2.25
C ALA A 93 11.85 -8.80 -0.95
N VAL A 94 12.01 -8.14 0.20
CA VAL A 94 11.90 -8.80 1.52
C VAL A 94 10.47 -9.25 1.78
N HIS A 95 9.47 -8.43 1.45
CA HIS A 95 8.06 -8.83 1.52
C HIS A 95 7.77 -10.06 0.63
N GLU A 96 8.25 -10.07 -0.61
CA GLU A 96 8.08 -11.22 -1.50
C GLU A 96 8.76 -12.48 -0.95
N ARG A 97 10.01 -12.37 -0.53
CA ARG A 97 10.80 -13.50 0.02
C ARG A 97 10.19 -14.06 1.31
N ASN A 98 9.69 -13.19 2.19
CA ASN A 98 9.15 -13.59 3.49
C ASN A 98 7.63 -13.85 3.45
N ALA A 99 7.05 -13.96 2.26
CA ALA A 99 5.65 -14.32 2.10
C ALA A 99 5.40 -15.76 2.56
N PHE A 100 4.49 -15.95 3.51
CA PHE A 100 4.22 -17.26 4.10
C PHE A 100 2.83 -17.80 3.76
N HIS A 101 1.89 -16.93 3.35
CA HIS A 101 0.53 -17.33 3.04
C HIS A 101 -0.02 -16.58 1.84
N TYR A 102 -0.76 -17.30 1.00
CA TYR A 102 -1.52 -16.78 -0.13
C TYR A 102 -2.92 -17.41 -0.10
N SER A 103 -3.96 -16.65 -0.41
CA SER A 103 -5.30 -17.18 -0.63
C SER A 103 -6.11 -16.30 -1.57
N CYS A 104 -7.32 -16.72 -1.91
CA CYS A 104 -8.20 -15.94 -2.76
C CYS A 104 -8.88 -14.82 -1.98
N TRP A 105 -8.85 -13.62 -2.54
CA TRP A 105 -9.61 -12.51 -1.98
C TRP A 105 -11.12 -12.77 -2.16
N GLY A 106 -11.89 -12.43 -1.14
CA GLY A 106 -13.33 -12.68 -1.10
C GLY A 106 -13.74 -14.06 -0.59
N ALA A 107 -12.77 -14.87 -0.17
CA ALA A 107 -13.03 -16.12 0.53
C ALA A 107 -13.56 -15.87 1.95
N ASN A 108 -14.46 -16.74 2.42
CA ASN A 108 -15.01 -16.74 3.78
C ASN A 108 -15.63 -15.39 4.22
N PRO A 109 -16.68 -14.90 3.53
CA PRO A 109 -17.39 -13.69 3.98
C PRO A 109 -17.97 -13.90 5.37
N GLN A 110 -17.86 -12.88 6.21
CA GLN A 110 -18.53 -12.80 7.51
C GLN A 110 -19.41 -11.57 7.54
N GLN A 111 -20.61 -11.73 8.10
CA GLN A 111 -21.46 -10.60 8.44
C GLN A 111 -20.98 -10.01 9.75
N ALA A 112 -20.86 -8.68 9.80
CA ALA A 112 -20.44 -8.00 11.01
C ALA A 112 -21.53 -8.02 12.09
N GLY A 113 -21.12 -8.23 13.33
CA GLY A 113 -21.99 -8.01 14.48
C GLY A 113 -22.20 -6.52 14.78
N PRO A 114 -23.20 -6.14 15.59
CA PRO A 114 -23.49 -4.73 15.91
C PRO A 114 -22.28 -3.94 16.44
N ASP A 115 -21.42 -4.58 17.22
CA ASP A 115 -20.23 -3.94 17.81
C ASP A 115 -19.11 -3.69 16.77
N GLU A 116 -19.09 -4.48 15.69
CA GLU A 116 -18.09 -4.36 14.61
C GLU A 116 -18.48 -3.31 13.56
N LEU A 117 -19.72 -2.81 13.61
CA LEU A 117 -20.19 -1.72 12.74
C LEU A 117 -19.75 -0.34 13.21
N GLN A 118 -19.24 -0.25 14.44
CA GLN A 118 -18.74 1.00 14.99
C GLN A 118 -17.31 1.25 14.50
N THR A 119 -17.00 2.51 14.26
CA THR A 119 -15.60 2.93 14.13
C THR A 119 -14.97 3.07 15.51
N ASP A 120 -13.67 2.82 15.63
CA ASP A 120 -12.95 3.16 16.86
C ASP A 120 -12.92 4.69 17.08
N HIS A 121 -12.34 5.15 18.20
CA HIS A 121 -12.28 6.58 18.50
C HIS A 121 -11.40 7.38 17.51
N PHE A 122 -10.61 6.70 16.69
CA PHE A 122 -9.83 7.28 15.60
C PHE A 122 -10.58 7.23 14.26
N GLY A 123 -11.80 6.69 14.20
CA GLY A 123 -12.55 6.56 12.95
C GLY A 123 -12.13 5.38 12.09
N TYR A 124 -11.38 4.41 12.64
CA TYR A 124 -11.03 3.17 11.96
C TYR A 124 -12.26 2.26 11.85
N SER A 125 -12.61 1.84 10.64
CA SER A 125 -13.69 0.88 10.40
C SER A 125 -13.17 -0.55 10.34
N TYR A 126 -13.84 -1.46 11.04
CA TYR A 126 -13.55 -2.89 10.99
C TYR A 126 -14.22 -3.60 9.81
N VAL A 127 -15.14 -2.90 9.13
CA VAL A 127 -15.97 -3.42 8.03
C VAL A 127 -15.80 -2.58 6.77
N GLY A 128 -16.07 -3.19 5.62
CA GLY A 128 -16.24 -2.45 4.37
C GLY A 128 -17.49 -1.57 4.41
N ASN A 129 -17.45 -0.42 3.72
CA ASN A 129 -18.57 0.52 3.63
C ASN A 129 -19.58 0.15 2.51
N ASP A 130 -19.52 -1.08 2.00
CA ASP A 130 -20.18 -1.54 0.76
C ASP A 130 -21.57 -2.16 0.99
N GLY A 131 -22.11 -2.06 2.21
CA GLY A 131 -23.41 -2.63 2.60
C GLY A 131 -24.62 -2.14 1.82
N GLU A 132 -24.48 -1.16 0.90
CA GLU A 132 -25.58 -0.67 0.05
C GLU A 132 -25.68 -1.39 -1.31
N GLU A 133 -24.61 -1.99 -1.84
CA GLU A 133 -24.62 -2.61 -3.19
C GLU A 133 -24.72 -4.15 -3.18
N HIS A 134 -24.69 -4.77 -2.01
CA HIS A 134 -24.89 -6.21 -1.84
C HIS A 134 -26.13 -6.49 -0.97
N PRO A 135 -26.90 -7.57 -1.25
CA PRO A 135 -28.03 -7.97 -0.40
C PRO A 135 -27.58 -8.48 0.99
N TYR A 136 -26.27 -8.49 1.25
CA TYR A 136 -25.64 -8.89 2.49
C TYR A 136 -25.23 -7.62 3.22
N GLY A 137 -25.60 -7.49 4.50
CA GLY A 137 -25.20 -6.36 5.34
C GLY A 137 -23.67 -6.17 5.39
N GLN A 138 -23.25 -5.07 6.03
CA GLN A 138 -21.84 -4.74 6.24
C GLN A 138 -21.06 -5.93 6.82
N GLY A 139 -19.82 -6.09 6.39
CA GLY A 139 -19.01 -7.24 6.76
C GLY A 139 -17.55 -7.16 6.33
N TYR A 140 -16.87 -8.29 6.47
CA TYR A 140 -15.45 -8.47 6.17
C TYR A 140 -15.21 -9.87 5.61
N TYR A 141 -14.02 -10.09 5.07
CA TYR A 141 -13.50 -11.40 4.72
C TYR A 141 -12.49 -11.85 5.77
N VAL A 142 -12.30 -13.17 5.89
CA VAL A 142 -11.33 -13.74 6.84
C VAL A 142 -10.36 -14.72 6.19
N ALA A 143 -9.11 -14.65 6.62
CA ALA A 143 -8.08 -15.65 6.35
C ALA A 143 -7.62 -16.28 7.67
N ASN A 144 -7.80 -17.59 7.80
CA ASN A 144 -7.31 -18.35 8.95
C ASN A 144 -5.92 -18.92 8.64
N VAL A 145 -4.89 -18.46 9.35
CA VAL A 145 -3.48 -18.79 9.06
C VAL A 145 -2.73 -19.16 10.32
N SER A 146 -1.60 -19.85 10.17
CA SER A 146 -0.69 -20.14 11.29
C SER A 146 0.55 -19.27 11.17
N ILE A 147 0.97 -18.66 12.27
CA ILE A 147 2.27 -17.98 12.35
C ILE A 147 3.38 -18.98 12.07
N PRO A 148 4.26 -18.73 11.07
CA PRO A 148 5.36 -19.64 10.76
C PRO A 148 6.26 -19.88 11.98
N LYS A 149 6.59 -21.14 12.23
CA LYS A 149 7.43 -21.53 13.38
C LYS A 149 8.92 -21.23 13.18
N VAL A 150 9.30 -20.69 12.02
CA VAL A 150 10.67 -20.26 11.71
C VAL A 150 10.97 -18.84 12.15
N ILE A 151 9.97 -18.10 12.66
CA ILE A 151 10.12 -16.69 13.03
C ILE A 151 10.60 -16.60 14.48
N PRO A 152 11.82 -16.07 14.72
CA PRO A 152 12.33 -15.85 16.08
C PRO A 152 11.46 -14.85 16.87
N ASP A 153 11.61 -14.84 18.19
CA ASP A 153 10.97 -13.81 19.01
C ASP A 153 11.49 -12.42 18.61
N GLY A 154 10.60 -11.43 18.58
CA GLY A 154 10.94 -10.06 18.21
C GLY A 154 9.76 -9.25 17.65
N ASP A 155 10.04 -8.00 17.34
CA ASP A 155 9.09 -7.08 16.71
C ASP A 155 9.21 -7.11 15.19
N TYR A 156 8.06 -7.13 14.52
CA TYR A 156 7.95 -7.25 13.08
C TYR A 156 6.82 -6.40 12.51
N VAL A 157 6.79 -6.33 11.19
CA VAL A 157 5.62 -5.85 10.45
C VAL A 157 4.93 -7.04 9.80
N LEU A 158 3.64 -7.21 10.09
CA LEU A 158 2.75 -8.05 9.30
C LEU A 158 2.29 -7.22 8.10
N GLY A 159 2.75 -7.60 6.91
CA GLY A 159 2.30 -7.00 5.66
C GLY A 159 1.22 -7.85 5.01
N TRP A 160 0.09 -7.23 4.70
CA TRP A 160 -1.00 -7.75 3.89
C TRP A 160 -1.01 -7.02 2.55
N VAL A 161 -1.23 -7.75 1.46
CA VAL A 161 -1.45 -7.14 0.14
C VAL A 161 -2.59 -7.84 -0.58
N TRP A 162 -3.51 -7.06 -1.13
CA TRP A 162 -4.45 -7.51 -2.16
C TRP A 162 -3.94 -7.10 -3.54
N PHE A 163 -3.95 -8.05 -4.48
CA PHE A 163 -3.45 -7.86 -5.84
C PHE A 163 -4.24 -8.70 -6.84
N GLY A 164 -4.14 -8.34 -8.13
CA GLY A 164 -4.81 -9.06 -9.20
C GLY A 164 -6.32 -8.92 -9.18
N GLY A 165 -6.84 -7.87 -8.55
CA GLY A 165 -8.27 -7.58 -8.46
C GLY A 165 -8.99 -7.65 -9.80
N ILE A 166 -10.28 -7.92 -9.74
CA ILE A 166 -11.20 -7.81 -10.88
C ILE A 166 -12.22 -6.73 -10.55
N GLY A 167 -12.74 -6.04 -11.56
CA GLY A 167 -13.76 -5.03 -11.31
C GLY A 167 -14.38 -4.56 -12.61
N SER A 168 -15.69 -4.81 -12.79
CA SER A 168 -16.46 -4.14 -13.84
C SER A 168 -17.98 -4.25 -13.69
N VAL A 169 -18.50 -5.08 -12.78
CA VAL A 169 -19.95 -5.20 -12.54
C VAL A 169 -20.25 -5.46 -11.07
N PRO A 170 -21.23 -4.74 -10.47
CA PRO A 170 -21.81 -5.13 -9.19
C PRO A 170 -22.29 -6.58 -9.28
N VAL A 171 -21.80 -7.44 -8.40
CA VAL A 171 -22.17 -8.86 -8.40
C VAL A 171 -23.34 -9.07 -7.45
N LEU A 172 -24.37 -9.78 -7.90
CA LEU A 172 -25.44 -10.29 -7.04
C LEU A 172 -24.89 -11.42 -6.17
N GLY A 173 -24.17 -11.04 -5.12
CA GLY A 173 -23.70 -11.91 -4.03
C GLY A 173 -22.21 -12.24 -4.02
N ASN A 174 -21.81 -13.09 -3.08
CA ASN A 174 -20.41 -13.33 -2.75
C ASN A 174 -19.85 -14.60 -3.39
N TYR A 175 -19.85 -14.65 -4.73
CA TYR A 175 -19.19 -15.72 -5.48
C TYR A 175 -18.40 -15.13 -6.65
N PRO A 176 -17.23 -15.71 -6.99
CA PRO A 176 -16.45 -15.25 -8.14
C PRO A 176 -17.26 -15.45 -9.41
N GLN A 177 -17.62 -14.36 -10.08
CA GLN A 177 -18.23 -14.42 -11.40
C GLN A 177 -17.21 -14.00 -12.45
N PRO A 178 -16.97 -14.81 -13.50
CA PRO A 178 -16.29 -14.31 -14.68
C PRO A 178 -17.17 -13.22 -15.30
N PRO A 179 -16.70 -11.95 -15.40
CA PRO A 179 -17.56 -10.89 -15.89
C PRO A 179 -18.04 -11.12 -17.33
N GLN A 180 -19.30 -10.80 -17.59
CA GLN A 180 -19.90 -10.76 -18.93
C GLN A 180 -20.35 -9.31 -19.20
N PRO A 181 -20.11 -8.71 -20.39
CA PRO A 181 -19.39 -9.23 -21.56
C PRO A 181 -17.88 -8.87 -21.59
N SER A 182 -17.33 -8.24 -20.54
CA SER A 182 -15.89 -7.93 -20.52
C SER A 182 -15.30 -8.02 -19.11
N PRO A 183 -14.42 -9.01 -18.85
CA PRO A 183 -13.78 -9.21 -17.57
C PRO A 183 -12.57 -8.32 -17.39
N MET A 184 -12.73 -7.03 -17.67
CA MET A 184 -11.64 -6.09 -17.41
C MET A 184 -11.44 -6.02 -15.92
N GLY A 185 -10.31 -6.54 -15.44
CA GLY A 185 -9.87 -6.25 -14.10
C GLY A 185 -9.38 -4.82 -14.07
N TYR A 186 -10.07 -3.98 -13.29
CA TYR A 186 -9.52 -2.71 -12.81
C TYR A 186 -8.83 -3.01 -11.48
N TYR A 187 -7.50 -3.01 -11.48
CA TYR A 187 -6.74 -3.43 -10.31
C TYR A 187 -5.59 -2.51 -9.94
N ALA A 188 -5.21 -2.69 -8.69
CA ALA A 188 -4.14 -2.04 -7.97
C ALA A 188 -3.49 -3.09 -7.06
N ASP A 189 -2.28 -2.80 -6.61
CA ASP A 189 -1.79 -3.43 -5.39
C ASP A 189 -2.17 -2.55 -4.21
N GLN A 190 -2.89 -3.13 -3.26
CA GLN A 190 -3.29 -2.44 -2.04
C GLN A 190 -2.64 -3.10 -0.86
N TRP A 191 -1.82 -2.32 -0.17
CA TRP A 191 -1.07 -2.80 0.96
C TRP A 191 -1.72 -2.34 2.25
N SER A 192 -1.57 -3.15 3.30
CA SER A 192 -1.96 -2.79 4.66
C SER A 192 -0.98 -3.46 5.60
N CYS A 193 -0.53 -2.74 6.60
CA CYS A 193 0.54 -3.23 7.46
C CYS A 193 0.25 -2.93 8.92
N ALA A 194 0.68 -3.84 9.79
CA ALA A 194 0.49 -3.74 11.22
C ALA A 194 1.78 -4.12 11.96
N TYR A 195 2.12 -3.38 13.02
CA TYR A 195 3.16 -3.81 13.94
C TYR A 195 2.67 -5.02 14.71
N VAL A 196 3.45 -6.09 14.73
CA VAL A 196 3.15 -7.31 15.48
C VAL A 196 4.38 -7.77 16.24
N ARG A 197 4.16 -8.44 17.36
CA ARG A 197 5.24 -9.07 18.12
C ARG A 197 5.10 -10.58 18.10
N ILE A 198 6.20 -11.28 17.86
CA ILE A 198 6.27 -12.73 18.05
C ILE A 198 6.95 -13.01 19.38
N GLU A 199 6.27 -13.74 20.27
CA GLU A 199 6.75 -14.13 21.59
C GLU A 199 6.36 -15.58 21.93
N GLY A 200 7.35 -16.40 22.21
CA GLY A 200 7.17 -17.76 22.69
C GLY A 200 6.46 -18.68 21.69
N GLY A 201 5.71 -19.65 22.22
CA GLY A 201 5.01 -20.67 21.42
C GLY A 201 5.82 -21.93 21.15
N LEU A 202 5.55 -22.55 20.01
CA LEU A 202 6.24 -23.77 19.60
C LEU A 202 7.74 -23.53 19.38
N ALA A 203 8.51 -24.62 19.42
CA ALA A 203 9.94 -24.59 19.15
C ALA A 203 10.24 -23.97 17.78
N LEU A 204 11.30 -23.17 17.72
CA LEU A 204 11.78 -22.58 16.47
C LEU A 204 12.19 -23.70 15.51
N GLU A 205 11.53 -23.76 14.35
CA GLU A 205 11.87 -24.73 13.29
C GLU A 205 12.91 -24.13 12.34
N SER A 206 13.65 -24.98 11.63
CA SER A 206 14.67 -24.54 10.67
C SER A 206 14.08 -24.13 9.33
N THR A 207 12.87 -24.60 9.00
CA THR A 207 12.26 -24.45 7.68
C THR A 207 10.75 -24.35 7.77
N TYR A 208 10.14 -23.49 6.94
CA TYR A 208 8.69 -23.40 6.74
C TYR A 208 8.39 -23.26 5.26
N TYR A 209 7.38 -23.97 4.78
CA TYR A 209 6.98 -23.94 3.37
C TYR A 209 5.77 -23.01 3.19
N PRO A 210 5.90 -21.91 2.44
CA PRO A 210 4.77 -21.05 2.11
C PRO A 210 3.67 -21.82 1.38
N ALA A 211 2.42 -21.48 1.66
CA ALA A 211 1.27 -22.17 1.10
C ALA A 211 0.33 -21.22 0.36
N PHE A 212 -0.20 -21.70 -0.77
CA PHE A 212 -1.40 -21.14 -1.39
C PHE A 212 -2.61 -21.99 -1.01
N LYS A 213 -3.62 -21.34 -0.43
CA LYS A 213 -4.89 -21.95 -0.06
C LYS A 213 -5.97 -21.48 -1.03
N ASN A 214 -6.44 -22.39 -1.89
CA ASN A 214 -7.59 -22.14 -2.75
C ASN A 214 -8.89 -22.25 -1.93
N ASP A 215 -9.17 -21.23 -1.12
CA ASP A 215 -10.35 -21.15 -0.25
C ASP A 215 -11.68 -20.97 -1.01
N ILE A 216 -11.62 -20.89 -2.34
CA ILE A 216 -12.78 -20.82 -3.24
C ILE A 216 -12.84 -22.03 -4.18
N SER A 217 -12.14 -23.12 -3.85
CA SER A 217 -12.04 -24.33 -4.70
C SER A 217 -13.39 -24.95 -5.07
N GLN A 218 -14.43 -24.72 -4.27
CA GLN A 218 -15.82 -25.10 -4.59
C GLN A 218 -16.37 -24.39 -5.84
N TYR A 219 -15.81 -23.23 -6.22
CA TYR A 219 -16.17 -22.49 -7.43
C TYR A 219 -15.21 -22.78 -8.58
N ASN A 220 -13.91 -22.88 -8.31
CA ASN A 220 -12.92 -23.23 -9.33
C ASN A 220 -11.65 -23.87 -8.73
N PRO A 221 -11.23 -25.07 -9.21
CA PRO A 221 -10.04 -25.74 -8.68
C PRO A 221 -8.72 -25.10 -9.13
N GLU A 222 -8.70 -24.34 -10.23
CA GLU A 222 -7.49 -23.71 -10.79
C GLU A 222 -6.96 -22.56 -9.93
N GLY A 223 -7.80 -21.97 -9.09
CA GLY A 223 -7.41 -20.92 -8.15
C GLY A 223 -8.40 -19.76 -8.12
N CYS A 224 -7.87 -18.55 -8.00
CA CYS A 224 -8.65 -17.34 -7.84
C CYS A 224 -8.92 -16.69 -9.19
N LEU A 225 -10.10 -16.10 -9.38
CA LEU A 225 -10.36 -15.25 -10.53
C LEU A 225 -9.56 -13.95 -10.35
N ALA A 226 -8.56 -13.71 -11.19
CA ALA A 226 -7.64 -12.59 -11.02
C ALA A 226 -7.13 -12.04 -12.36
N ALA A 227 -6.86 -10.74 -12.42
CA ALA A 227 -6.33 -10.05 -13.59
C ALA A 227 -4.80 -10.16 -13.73
N ASN A 228 -4.09 -10.43 -12.64
CA ASN A 228 -2.67 -10.73 -12.63
C ASN A 228 -2.36 -11.78 -11.54
N ASP A 229 -1.12 -12.27 -11.48
CA ASP A 229 -0.69 -13.30 -10.54
C ASP A 229 0.45 -12.86 -9.60
N SER A 230 0.76 -11.56 -9.52
CA SER A 230 1.85 -11.04 -8.70
C SER A 230 1.69 -9.56 -8.37
N PRO A 231 2.06 -9.12 -7.16
CA PRO A 231 2.24 -7.71 -6.88
C PRO A 231 3.28 -7.07 -7.80
N GLY A 232 3.08 -5.81 -8.14
CA GLY A 232 3.98 -4.94 -8.90
C GLY A 232 3.76 -4.97 -10.41
N ILE A 233 2.81 -5.78 -10.89
CA ILE A 233 2.52 -5.88 -12.33
C ILE A 233 1.85 -4.62 -12.86
N CYS A 234 1.03 -3.96 -12.04
CA CYS A 234 0.52 -2.64 -12.38
C CYS A 234 1.48 -1.54 -11.89
N THR A 235 2.31 -1.02 -12.79
CA THR A 235 3.25 0.07 -12.45
C THR A 235 2.64 1.46 -12.59
N VAL A 236 1.64 1.60 -13.46
CA VAL A 236 0.90 2.84 -13.70
C VAL A 236 -0.57 2.49 -13.85
N GLU A 237 -1.38 3.10 -13.00
CA GLU A 237 -2.79 2.82 -12.95
C GLU A 237 -3.62 3.77 -13.84
N PRO A 238 -4.81 3.32 -14.28
CA PRO A 238 -5.38 1.98 -14.09
C PRO A 238 -4.81 0.94 -15.05
N CYS A 239 -4.59 -0.28 -14.55
CA CYS A 239 -4.30 -1.43 -15.40
C CYS A 239 -5.59 -2.13 -15.81
N TYR A 240 -5.59 -2.59 -17.06
CA TYR A 240 -6.71 -3.28 -17.67
C TYR A 240 -6.24 -4.64 -18.17
N THR A 241 -6.72 -5.71 -17.55
CA THR A 241 -6.39 -7.07 -17.97
C THR A 241 -7.57 -8.00 -17.75
N PRO A 242 -7.89 -8.91 -18.69
CA PRO A 242 -8.90 -9.93 -18.48
C PRO A 242 -8.65 -10.74 -17.20
N GLY A 243 -9.68 -10.89 -16.37
CA GLY A 243 -9.66 -11.81 -15.24
C GLY A 243 -9.72 -13.27 -15.70
N ILE A 244 -8.79 -14.10 -15.23
CA ILE A 244 -8.79 -15.56 -15.44
C ILE A 244 -8.64 -16.28 -14.10
N PHE A 245 -9.15 -17.51 -14.00
CA PHE A 245 -8.87 -18.36 -12.85
C PHE A 245 -7.42 -18.83 -12.90
N GLN A 246 -6.65 -18.51 -11.86
CA GLN A 246 -5.23 -18.81 -11.79
C GLN A 246 -4.72 -18.91 -10.35
N LYS A 247 -3.52 -19.46 -10.17
CA LYS A 247 -2.76 -19.45 -8.92
C LYS A 247 -1.84 -18.23 -8.88
N PRO A 248 -1.35 -17.79 -7.70
CA PRO A 248 -0.24 -16.84 -7.65
C PRO A 248 0.96 -17.39 -8.40
N ARG A 249 1.76 -16.52 -9.02
CA ARG A 249 2.90 -16.90 -9.89
C ARG A 249 3.80 -17.97 -9.27
N ASN A 250 4.10 -17.80 -7.98
CA ASN A 250 4.99 -18.68 -7.24
C ASN A 250 4.45 -20.11 -7.05
N PHE A 251 3.18 -20.38 -7.41
CA PHE A 251 2.53 -21.69 -7.31
C PHE A 251 2.07 -22.23 -8.67
N LYS A 252 2.49 -21.60 -9.78
CA LYS A 252 2.17 -22.05 -11.14
C LYS A 252 3.18 -23.07 -11.65
N ALA A 253 2.71 -23.96 -12.52
CA ALA A 253 3.55 -24.94 -13.24
C ALA A 253 4.46 -25.78 -12.32
N GLY A 254 3.98 -26.13 -11.12
CA GLY A 254 4.75 -26.90 -10.14
C GLY A 254 5.84 -26.11 -9.40
N SER A 255 5.92 -24.80 -9.62
CA SER A 255 6.78 -23.90 -8.85
C SER A 255 6.25 -23.75 -7.43
N TYR A 256 7.16 -23.50 -6.48
CA TYR A 256 6.84 -23.15 -5.10
C TYR A 256 7.80 -22.04 -4.64
N PRO A 257 7.37 -21.14 -3.74
CA PRO A 257 8.29 -20.22 -3.07
C PRO A 257 9.42 -20.98 -2.38
N SER A 258 10.59 -20.34 -2.30
CA SER A 258 11.68 -20.87 -1.47
C SER A 258 11.21 -21.04 -0.02
N PRO A 259 11.64 -22.11 0.68
CA PRO A 259 11.29 -22.27 2.08
C PRO A 259 11.82 -21.10 2.92
N LEU A 260 11.01 -20.65 3.88
CA LEU A 260 11.41 -19.63 4.84
C LEU A 260 12.35 -20.27 5.87
N THR A 261 13.36 -19.52 6.28
CA THR A 261 14.31 -19.93 7.32
C THR A 261 14.44 -18.82 8.37
N PRO A 262 14.87 -19.13 9.61
CA PRO A 262 15.10 -18.11 10.63
C PRO A 262 16.05 -16.98 10.19
N ASN A 263 17.01 -17.28 9.30
CA ASN A 263 17.96 -16.30 8.78
C ASN A 263 17.31 -15.17 7.96
N PHE A 264 16.09 -15.37 7.45
CA PHE A 264 15.35 -14.31 6.77
C PHE A 264 14.80 -13.25 7.73
N TYR A 265 14.84 -13.54 9.03
CA TYR A 265 14.33 -12.69 10.11
C TYR A 265 15.44 -12.23 11.05
N ALA A 266 16.64 -12.82 10.95
CA ALA A 266 17.81 -12.36 11.68
C ALA A 266 18.08 -10.90 11.32
N SER A 267 17.98 -10.04 12.33
CA SER A 267 18.09 -8.60 12.19
C SER A 267 19.38 -8.25 11.45
N VAL A 268 19.25 -7.57 10.30
CA VAL A 268 20.22 -6.52 9.97
C VAL A 268 20.19 -5.60 11.18
N SER A 269 21.33 -5.41 11.87
CA SER A 269 21.41 -4.61 13.09
C SER A 269 20.52 -3.36 13.00
N PRO A 270 19.78 -3.01 14.06
CA PRO A 270 18.97 -1.81 14.03
C PRO A 270 19.88 -0.62 13.75
N SER A 271 19.79 -0.06 12.54
CA SER A 271 20.11 1.36 12.39
C SER A 271 19.23 2.08 13.41
N PRO A 272 19.79 2.96 14.26
CA PRO A 272 19.01 3.65 15.27
C PRO A 272 17.81 4.31 14.62
N ILE A 273 16.61 3.85 15.01
CA ILE A 273 15.38 4.57 14.72
C ILE A 273 15.55 5.94 15.41
N PRO A 274 15.48 7.08 14.70
CA PRO A 274 15.53 8.38 15.33
C PRO A 274 14.40 8.43 16.36
N SER A 275 14.76 8.62 17.63
CA SER A 275 13.79 8.68 18.72
C SER A 275 12.75 9.78 18.45
N PRO A 276 11.47 9.57 18.83
CA PRO A 276 10.50 10.65 18.82
C PRO A 276 10.93 11.68 19.86
N VAL A 277 11.21 12.90 19.40
CA VAL A 277 11.62 14.02 20.26
C VAL A 277 10.48 14.30 21.25
N SER A 278 10.70 13.98 22.52
CA SER A 278 9.87 14.42 23.65
C SER A 278 9.98 15.93 23.78
N GLY A 279 8.85 16.63 23.75
CA GLY A 279 8.79 18.07 23.67
C GLY A 279 9.27 18.82 24.90
N ASP A 280 9.66 20.09 24.69
CA ASP A 280 9.52 21.12 25.69
C ASP A 280 9.16 22.45 25.03
N HIS A 281 8.04 23.01 25.48
CA HIS A 281 7.43 24.22 24.95
C HIS A 281 8.10 25.44 25.62
N LYS A 282 9.09 26.07 24.98
CA LYS A 282 9.45 27.48 25.22
C LYS A 282 9.83 28.21 23.93
N SER A 283 9.34 29.44 23.84
CA SER A 283 9.28 30.33 22.70
C SER A 283 10.62 30.60 21.99
N GLY A 284 10.56 30.68 20.65
CA GLY A 284 11.61 31.27 19.82
C GLY A 284 11.78 30.52 18.51
N SER A 285 11.11 30.99 17.46
CA SER A 285 11.12 30.38 16.13
C SER A 285 12.53 30.23 15.55
N ASN A 286 12.86 29.04 15.06
CA ASN A 286 13.63 28.81 13.84
C ASN A 286 13.36 27.38 13.37
N ASN A 287 12.35 27.23 12.53
CA ASN A 287 11.93 25.97 11.91
C ASN A 287 12.50 25.91 10.49
N THR A 288 13.59 25.18 10.33
CA THR A 288 14.17 24.79 9.04
C THR A 288 14.67 23.36 9.20
N GLN A 289 14.38 22.50 8.22
CA GLN A 289 14.70 21.07 8.09
C GLN A 289 13.61 20.10 8.55
N VAL A 290 12.58 19.93 7.72
CA VAL A 290 12.38 18.75 6.84
C VAL A 290 11.34 19.16 5.78
N VAL A 291 11.77 19.98 4.81
CA VAL A 291 11.04 20.23 3.55
C VAL A 291 11.87 19.69 2.39
N ASP A 292 12.68 18.64 2.59
CA ASP A 292 13.97 18.63 1.89
C ASP A 292 14.36 17.35 1.16
N ASN A 293 13.52 16.91 0.21
CA ASN A 293 14.10 16.32 -1.02
C ASN A 293 13.16 16.34 -2.24
N TYR A 294 11.89 16.00 -2.08
CA TYR A 294 10.95 15.97 -3.22
C TYR A 294 10.60 17.38 -3.70
N ASP A 295 10.34 18.28 -2.75
CA ASP A 295 10.07 19.69 -3.02
C ASP A 295 11.32 20.44 -3.49
N TRP A 296 12.52 20.08 -3.00
CA TRP A 296 13.77 20.67 -3.47
C TRP A 296 14.16 20.26 -4.89
N ASN A 297 13.87 19.02 -5.30
CA ASN A 297 14.14 18.57 -6.67
C ASN A 297 13.17 19.20 -7.66
N ALA A 298 11.88 19.28 -7.31
CA ALA A 298 10.89 20.00 -8.11
C ALA A 298 11.18 21.51 -8.18
N TYR A 299 11.64 22.10 -7.08
CA TYR A 299 12.12 23.49 -7.02
C TYR A 299 13.39 23.71 -7.86
N SER A 300 14.36 22.79 -7.79
CA SER A 300 15.59 22.83 -8.59
C SER A 300 15.30 22.72 -10.09
N ALA A 301 14.28 21.92 -10.46
CA ALA A 301 13.76 21.84 -11.82
C ALA A 301 13.18 23.17 -12.32
N CYS A 302 12.50 23.92 -11.46
CA CYS A 302 11.97 25.23 -11.83
C CYS A 302 13.07 26.30 -11.90
N LYS A 303 14.15 26.16 -11.11
CA LYS A 303 15.31 27.06 -11.18
C LYS A 303 16.18 26.88 -12.43
N CYS A 304 16.36 25.67 -12.94
CA CYS A 304 17.06 25.50 -14.23
C CYS A 304 16.27 26.15 -15.38
N ILE A 305 14.94 26.05 -15.36
CA ILE A 305 14.06 26.74 -16.32
C ILE A 305 14.19 28.26 -16.18
N GLU A 306 14.17 28.80 -14.96
CA GLU A 306 14.35 30.24 -14.69
C GLU A 306 15.71 30.76 -15.20
N ARG A 307 16.78 29.96 -15.06
CA ARG A 307 18.15 30.36 -15.42
C ARG A 307 18.50 30.16 -16.89
N GLY A 308 17.60 29.57 -17.70
CA GLY A 308 17.94 29.25 -19.09
C GLY A 308 18.82 28.00 -19.24
N GLU A 309 18.94 27.19 -18.19
CA GLU A 309 19.87 26.05 -18.10
C GLU A 309 19.19 24.72 -18.45
N ASN A 310 19.99 23.73 -18.84
CA ASN A 310 19.50 22.37 -19.08
C ASN A 310 19.25 21.66 -17.74
N CYS A 311 18.02 21.19 -17.53
CA CYS A 311 17.68 20.39 -16.35
C CYS A 311 18.20 18.94 -16.51
N ASP A 312 18.78 18.37 -15.45
CA ASP A 312 19.18 16.96 -15.46
C ASP A 312 17.98 16.01 -15.44
N ALA A 313 18.22 14.73 -15.73
CA ALA A 313 17.17 13.72 -15.87
C ALA A 313 16.43 13.37 -14.57
N SER A 314 17.13 13.41 -13.43
CA SER A 314 16.53 13.15 -12.11
C SER A 314 15.57 14.28 -11.73
N THR A 315 16.00 15.50 -11.99
CA THR A 315 15.27 16.75 -11.78
C THR A 315 14.03 16.83 -12.68
N ALA A 316 14.15 16.45 -13.96
CA ALA A 316 13.03 16.42 -14.90
C ALA A 316 11.97 15.35 -14.58
N GLN A 317 12.38 14.15 -14.16
CA GLN A 317 11.44 13.09 -13.77
C GLN A 317 10.60 13.46 -12.54
N THR A 318 11.19 14.20 -11.59
CA THR A 318 10.52 14.55 -10.33
C THR A 318 9.50 15.67 -10.49
N ALA A 319 9.66 16.56 -11.47
CA ALA A 319 8.64 17.56 -11.84
C ALA A 319 7.42 16.95 -12.59
N GLY A 320 7.44 15.64 -12.82
CA GLY A 320 6.44 14.87 -13.56
C GLY A 320 6.67 14.91 -15.07
N SER A 321 5.91 14.09 -15.81
CA SER A 321 6.06 13.79 -17.24
C SER A 321 6.03 14.99 -18.21
N GLY A 322 5.81 16.21 -17.72
CA GLY A 322 5.77 17.42 -18.54
C GLY A 322 7.13 18.05 -18.81
N CYS A 323 8.13 17.84 -17.94
CA CYS A 323 9.46 18.42 -18.09
C CYS A 323 10.42 17.39 -18.70
N ILE A 324 11.13 17.79 -19.76
CA ILE A 324 12.02 16.89 -20.50
C ILE A 324 13.47 17.22 -20.14
N ALA A 325 14.21 16.19 -19.71
CA ALA A 325 15.63 16.31 -19.38
C ALA A 325 16.44 16.83 -20.57
N ALA A 326 17.44 17.67 -20.32
CA ALA A 326 18.39 18.16 -21.32
C ALA A 326 17.78 18.94 -22.51
N VAL A 327 16.55 19.42 -22.38
CA VAL A 327 15.89 20.30 -23.37
C VAL A 327 15.95 21.74 -22.90
N LYS A 328 16.23 22.67 -23.81
CA LYS A 328 16.35 24.11 -23.49
C LYS A 328 15.03 24.66 -22.94
N PRO A 329 15.04 25.64 -22.02
CA PRO A 329 13.80 26.11 -21.39
C PRO A 329 12.69 26.59 -22.33
N PHE A 330 13.01 27.17 -23.49
CA PHE A 330 12.02 27.60 -24.49
C PHE A 330 11.46 26.45 -25.35
N GLU A 331 12.08 25.27 -25.30
CA GLU A 331 11.65 24.04 -25.99
C GLU A 331 10.86 23.11 -25.05
N GLN A 332 10.77 23.45 -23.75
CA GLN A 332 9.99 22.68 -22.78
C GLN A 332 8.49 22.74 -23.11
N PRO A 333 7.73 21.64 -22.92
CA PRO A 333 6.28 21.66 -23.05
C PRO A 333 5.64 22.71 -22.15
N LYS A 334 4.60 23.40 -22.63
CA LYS A 334 3.87 24.42 -21.84
C LYS A 334 3.38 23.88 -20.48
N SER A 335 3.06 22.59 -20.42
CA SER A 335 2.67 21.89 -19.18
C SER A 335 3.76 21.91 -18.10
N CYS A 336 5.04 21.93 -18.47
CA CYS A 336 6.17 22.07 -17.55
C CYS A 336 6.19 23.46 -16.91
N VAL A 337 6.05 24.51 -17.73
CA VAL A 337 5.99 25.92 -17.27
C VAL A 337 4.84 26.11 -16.27
N TYR A 338 3.65 25.57 -16.57
CA TYR A 338 2.50 25.68 -15.67
C TYR A 338 2.71 25.00 -14.32
N LYS A 339 3.26 23.77 -14.31
CA LYS A 339 3.58 23.07 -13.06
C LYS A 339 4.58 23.87 -12.22
N CYS A 340 5.59 24.45 -12.87
CA CYS A 340 6.53 25.32 -12.18
C CYS A 340 5.87 26.58 -11.62
N CYS A 341 4.94 27.24 -12.34
CA CYS A 341 4.17 28.35 -11.78
C CYS A 341 3.39 27.91 -10.51
N SER A 342 2.76 26.73 -10.53
CA SER A 342 2.01 26.21 -9.38
C SER A 342 2.91 25.91 -8.17
N ILE A 343 4.08 25.32 -8.39
CA ILE A 343 5.08 25.05 -7.36
C ILE A 343 5.61 26.38 -6.81
N CYS A 344 6.02 27.32 -7.66
CA CYS A 344 6.50 28.64 -7.23
C CYS A 344 5.43 29.43 -6.46
N LYS A 345 4.14 29.29 -6.82
CA LYS A 345 3.02 29.90 -6.08
C LYS A 345 2.80 29.24 -4.72
N PHE A 346 2.97 27.93 -4.61
CA PHE A 346 2.93 27.23 -3.33
C PHE A 346 4.08 27.69 -2.40
N PHE A 347 5.26 27.93 -2.96
CA PHE A 347 6.44 28.40 -2.22
C PHE A 347 6.58 29.93 -2.13
N SER A 348 5.62 30.72 -2.63
CA SER A 348 5.74 32.19 -2.64
C SER A 348 5.81 32.79 -1.23
N PHE A 349 5.26 32.09 -0.23
CA PHE A 349 5.35 32.47 1.18
C PHE A 349 6.81 32.51 1.68
N TRP A 350 7.70 31.71 1.10
CA TRP A 350 9.10 31.60 1.49
C TRP A 350 10.04 32.57 0.75
N LYS A 351 9.50 33.51 -0.05
CA LYS A 351 10.26 34.51 -0.87
C LYS A 351 11.38 33.92 -1.74
N THR A 352 11.31 32.63 -2.05
CA THR A 352 12.41 31.86 -2.67
C THR A 352 12.31 31.78 -4.19
N CYS A 353 11.20 32.24 -4.78
CA CYS A 353 11.02 32.37 -6.23
C CYS A 353 10.99 33.86 -6.61
N SER A 354 11.73 34.25 -7.65
CA SER A 354 11.73 35.64 -8.15
C SER A 354 10.36 36.02 -8.70
N THR A 355 10.01 37.32 -8.59
CA THR A 355 8.84 37.88 -9.27
C THR A 355 8.90 37.74 -10.79
N ASP A 356 10.08 37.50 -11.36
CA ASP A 356 10.24 37.42 -12.82
C ASP A 356 9.78 36.07 -13.39
N VAL A 357 9.84 34.98 -12.62
CA VAL A 357 9.20 33.68 -12.97
C VAL A 357 7.69 33.81 -13.06
N MET A 358 7.10 34.59 -12.15
CA MET A 358 5.66 34.89 -12.14
C MET A 358 5.25 35.85 -13.28
N LYS A 359 6.20 36.61 -13.85
CA LYS A 359 5.97 37.57 -14.95
C LYS A 359 6.16 36.97 -16.34
N ALA A 360 6.83 35.82 -16.48
CA ALA A 360 6.85 35.12 -17.77
C ALA A 360 5.40 34.97 -18.23
N GLU A 361 5.07 35.53 -19.40
CA GLU A 361 3.70 35.80 -19.89
C GLU A 361 2.76 34.57 -19.89
N ASN A 362 3.29 33.39 -19.59
CA ASN A 362 2.61 32.12 -19.46
C ASN A 362 1.99 31.84 -18.07
N CYS A 363 2.45 32.46 -16.97
CA CYS A 363 1.88 32.17 -15.63
C CYS A 363 0.57 32.94 -15.33
N VAL A 364 0.23 33.99 -16.08
CA VAL A 364 -0.81 34.98 -15.70
C VAL A 364 -2.11 34.86 -16.50
N ARG A 365 -2.26 33.91 -17.44
CA ARG A 365 -3.54 33.72 -18.14
C ARG A 365 -4.36 32.54 -17.60
N ARG A 366 -5.15 32.83 -16.56
CA ARG A 366 -6.61 32.59 -16.51
C ARG A 366 -7.23 33.44 -15.42
#